data_AF-A0A3D0C3R6-F1
#
_entry.id   AF-A0A3D0C3R6-F1
#
_cell.length_a   1.000
_cell.length_b   1.000
_cell.length_c   1.000
_cell.angle_alpha   90.00
_cell.angle_beta   90.00
_cell.angle_gamma   90.00
#
_symmetry.space_group_name_H-M   'P 1'
#
loop_
_entity.id
_entity.type
_entity.pdbx_description
1 polymer ?
#
loop_
_entity_poly.entity_id
_entity_poly.type
_entity_poly.pdbx_seq_one_letter_code
_entity_poly.pdbx_strand_id
1 'polypeptide(L)'
;MQVLVVDYTAKDAAEKFVKSLHETGFAVLVNHPIKQSLVESIYQNWQEFFLSEEKHAFAFDPAKQDGYFSSEISETAKGHSKKDIKEYFHVYPWGRIPAQLNDEILEYYR
;
A
#
# COMPACT_ATOMS: atom_id res chain seq x y z
N MET A 1 -11.76 -6.65 23.48
CA MET A 1 -12.08 -5.63 22.46
C MET A 1 -11.93 -6.30 21.10
N GLN A 2 -12.91 -6.16 20.21
CA GLN A 2 -12.93 -6.85 18.92
C GLN A 2 -13.11 -5.81 17.80
N VAL A 3 -12.23 -5.85 16.79
CA VAL A 3 -12.37 -5.02 15.60
C VAL A 3 -13.60 -5.49 14.82
N LEU A 4 -14.49 -4.57 14.45
CA LEU A 4 -15.71 -4.91 13.72
C LEU A 4 -15.41 -5.14 12.23
N VAL A 5 -16.04 -6.16 11.66
CA VAL A 5 -16.15 -6.36 10.21
C VAL A 5 -17.46 -5.73 9.76
N VAL A 6 -17.38 -4.72 8.92
CA VAL A 6 -18.51 -3.89 8.49
C VAL A 6 -18.75 -4.11 7.00
N ASP A 7 -19.97 -4.50 6.63
CA ASP A 7 -20.41 -4.51 5.23
C ASP A 7 -20.66 -3.07 4.78
N TYR A 8 -19.91 -2.61 3.78
CA TYR A 8 -20.00 -1.25 3.23
C TYR A 8 -21.41 -0.90 2.71
N THR A 9 -22.18 -1.90 2.28
CA THR A 9 -23.51 -1.71 1.70
C THR A 9 -24.64 -1.63 2.74
N ALA A 10 -24.34 -1.92 4.00
CA ALA A 10 -25.33 -1.85 5.08
C ALA A 10 -25.74 -0.41 5.39
N LYS A 11 -27.03 -0.21 5.75
CA LYS A 11 -27.57 1.13 6.09
C LYS A 11 -26.86 1.78 7.28
N ASP A 12 -26.31 0.97 8.20
CA ASP A 12 -25.62 1.41 9.41
C ASP A 12 -24.09 1.27 9.32
N ALA A 13 -23.53 1.08 8.11
CA ALA A 13 -22.11 0.86 7.89
C ALA A 13 -21.24 1.99 8.48
N ALA A 14 -21.60 3.24 8.21
CA ALA A 14 -20.82 4.40 8.68
C ALA A 14 -20.77 4.48 10.22
N GLU A 15 -21.88 4.23 10.90
CA GLU A 15 -21.95 4.25 12.37
C GLU A 15 -21.06 3.15 12.98
N LYS A 16 -21.21 1.91 12.49
CA LYS A 16 -20.41 0.77 12.97
C LYS A 16 -18.92 0.96 12.68
N PHE A 17 -18.58 1.48 11.51
CA PHE A 17 -17.21 1.75 11.10
C PHE A 17 -16.53 2.75 12.05
N VAL A 18 -17.15 3.92 12.25
CA VAL A 18 -16.61 4.97 13.15
C VAL A 18 -16.55 4.48 14.59
N LYS A 19 -17.54 3.71 15.05
CA LYS A 19 -17.50 3.11 16.39
C LYS A 19 -16.30 2.18 16.57
N SER A 20 -16.02 1.30 15.60
CA SER A 20 -14.85 0.41 15.67
C SER A 20 -13.54 1.19 15.71
N LEU A 21 -13.41 2.25 14.89
CA LEU A 21 -12.25 3.14 14.91
C LEU A 21 -12.07 3.81 16.27
N HIS A 22 -13.14 4.36 16.85
CA HIS A 22 -13.09 5.03 18.15
C HIS A 22 -12.69 4.06 19.28
N GLU A 23 -13.27 2.86 19.29
CA GLU A 23 -13.06 1.89 20.38
C GLU A 23 -11.73 1.14 20.25
N THR A 24 -11.22 0.93 19.03
CA THR A 24 -10.07 0.04 18.80
C THR A 24 -8.91 0.65 18.03
N GLY A 25 -9.09 1.82 17.42
CA GLY A 25 -8.17 2.40 16.44
C GLY A 25 -8.27 1.80 15.04
N PHE A 26 -9.10 0.77 14.83
CA PHE A 26 -9.20 0.02 13.57
C PHE A 26 -10.65 -0.31 13.19
N ALA A 27 -10.87 -0.54 11.91
CA ALA A 27 -12.11 -1.09 11.37
C ALA A 27 -11.81 -1.89 10.11
N VAL A 28 -12.61 -2.93 9.84
CA VAL A 28 -12.52 -3.73 8.62
C VAL A 28 -13.76 -3.49 7.78
N LEU A 29 -13.60 -3.14 6.51
CA LEU A 29 -14.69 -3.01 5.54
C LEU A 29 -14.66 -4.17 4.54
N VAL A 30 -15.82 -4.77 4.29
CA VAL A 30 -16.06 -5.74 3.21
C VAL A 30 -17.10 -5.19 2.23
N ASN A 31 -17.19 -5.77 1.03
CA ASN A 31 -18.10 -5.30 -0.04
C ASN A 31 -17.90 -3.81 -0.41
N HIS A 32 -16.67 -3.31 -0.28
CA HIS A 32 -16.29 -1.95 -0.67
C HIS A 32 -16.35 -1.78 -2.20
N PRO A 33 -16.46 -0.55 -2.73
CA PRO A 33 -16.69 -0.32 -4.16
C PRO A 33 -15.43 -0.46 -5.03
N ILE A 34 -14.24 -0.59 -4.43
CA ILE A 34 -13.01 -0.85 -5.17
C ILE A 34 -13.10 -2.21 -5.85
N LYS A 35 -12.88 -2.23 -7.17
CA LYS A 35 -12.97 -3.44 -7.99
C LYS A 35 -11.92 -4.46 -7.56
N GLN A 36 -12.37 -5.66 -7.19
CA GLN A 36 -11.48 -6.76 -6.80
C GLN A 36 -10.43 -7.07 -7.88
N SER A 37 -10.84 -7.08 -9.15
CA SER A 37 -9.93 -7.35 -10.27
C SER A 37 -8.82 -6.30 -10.44
N LEU A 38 -9.07 -5.04 -10.05
CA LEU A 38 -8.05 -3.98 -10.06
C LEU A 38 -6.99 -4.27 -8.99
N VAL A 39 -7.42 -4.63 -7.78
CA VAL A 39 -6.50 -4.96 -6.68
C VAL A 39 -5.66 -6.19 -7.03
N GLU A 40 -6.27 -7.25 -7.56
CA GLU A 40 -5.57 -8.47 -7.95
C GLU A 40 -4.52 -8.24 -9.03
N SER A 41 -4.86 -7.43 -10.05
CA SER A 41 -3.94 -7.07 -11.12
C SER A 41 -2.77 -6.23 -10.60
N ILE A 42 -3.02 -5.26 -9.72
CA ILE A 42 -1.95 -4.49 -9.04
C ILE A 42 -0.99 -5.43 -8.30
N TYR A 43 -1.53 -6.37 -7.52
CA TYR A 43 -0.70 -7.33 -6.79
C TYR A 43 0.19 -8.14 -7.71
N GLN A 44 -0.36 -8.68 -8.80
CA GLN A 44 0.38 -9.45 -9.78
C GLN A 44 1.50 -8.62 -10.44
N ASN A 45 1.15 -7.46 -10.97
CA ASN A 45 2.07 -6.62 -11.75
C ASN A 45 3.21 -6.06 -10.88
N TRP A 46 2.90 -5.62 -9.66
CA TRP A 46 3.93 -5.16 -8.71
C TRP A 46 4.79 -6.31 -8.20
N GLN A 47 4.24 -7.51 -7.99
CA GLN A 47 5.04 -8.67 -7.63
C GLN A 47 6.06 -9.01 -8.73
N GLU A 48 5.64 -9.01 -10.00
CA GLU A 48 6.56 -9.22 -11.13
C GLU A 48 7.66 -8.17 -11.19
N PHE A 49 7.32 -6.89 -10.97
CA PHE A 49 8.30 -5.81 -10.87
C PHE A 49 9.31 -6.02 -9.74
N PHE A 50 8.86 -6.37 -8.53
CA PHE A 50 9.75 -6.63 -7.40
C PHE A 50 10.61 -7.89 -7.58
N LEU A 51 10.17 -8.86 -8.38
CA LEU A 51 10.97 -10.04 -8.73
C LEU A 51 11.99 -9.76 -9.85
N SER A 52 11.91 -8.61 -10.50
CA SER A 52 12.81 -8.21 -11.57
C SER A 52 13.99 -7.36 -11.04
N GLU A 53 15.08 -7.35 -11.80
CA GLU A 53 16.21 -6.43 -11.56
C GLU A 53 15.89 -4.98 -12.00
N GLU A 54 14.83 -4.77 -12.79
CA GLU A 54 14.41 -3.46 -13.28
C GLU A 54 14.13 -2.48 -12.13
N LYS A 55 13.67 -2.98 -10.98
CA LYS A 55 13.39 -2.19 -9.78
C LYS A 55 14.55 -1.30 -9.35
N HIS A 56 15.79 -1.75 -9.58
CA HIS A 56 16.99 -0.99 -9.23
C HIS A 56 17.17 0.28 -10.07
N ALA A 57 16.58 0.38 -11.27
CA ALA A 57 16.54 1.60 -12.06
C ALA A 57 15.63 2.69 -11.45
N PHE A 58 14.80 2.32 -10.48
CA PHE A 58 13.86 3.21 -9.82
C PHE A 58 14.24 3.54 -8.37
N ALA A 59 15.53 3.37 -7.99
CA ALA A 59 16.00 3.71 -6.65
C ALA A 59 15.50 5.08 -6.18
N PHE A 60 15.08 5.14 -4.91
CA PHE A 60 14.44 6.33 -4.35
C PHE A 60 15.31 7.59 -4.46
N ASP A 61 14.66 8.74 -4.60
CA ASP A 61 15.32 10.04 -4.59
C ASP A 61 15.47 10.51 -3.14
N PRO A 62 16.69 10.81 -2.61
CA PRO A 62 16.85 11.21 -1.21
C PRO A 62 16.18 12.53 -0.83
N ALA A 63 15.92 13.43 -1.80
CA ALA A 63 15.26 14.71 -1.55
C ALA A 63 13.74 14.59 -1.67
N LYS A 64 13.26 13.85 -2.67
CA LYS A 64 11.82 13.71 -2.95
C LYS A 64 11.17 12.51 -2.27
N GLN A 65 11.96 11.50 -1.93
CA GLN A 65 11.54 10.24 -1.30
C GLN A 65 10.55 9.41 -2.14
N ASP A 66 10.51 9.60 -3.47
CA ASP A 66 9.76 8.78 -4.42
C ASP A 66 10.64 7.68 -5.03
N GLY A 67 10.05 6.51 -5.30
CA GLY A 67 10.73 5.38 -5.93
C GLY A 67 10.90 4.16 -5.02
N TYR A 68 11.82 3.28 -5.42
CA TYR A 68 12.11 1.99 -4.82
C TYR A 68 13.12 2.08 -3.66
N PHE A 69 12.75 1.47 -2.53
CA PHE A 69 13.57 1.30 -1.33
C PHE A 69 13.94 -0.17 -1.17
N SER A 70 15.22 -0.48 -1.36
CA SER A 70 15.72 -1.85 -1.21
C SER A 70 15.86 -2.26 0.26
N SER A 71 15.87 -3.57 0.49
CA SER A 71 16.15 -4.16 1.81
C SER A 71 17.54 -3.80 2.36
N GLU A 72 18.49 -3.45 1.50
CA GLU A 72 19.84 -3.04 1.89
C GLU A 72 19.88 -1.65 2.55
N ILE A 73 19.00 -0.76 2.08
CA ILE A 73 18.86 0.63 2.53
C ILE A 73 17.83 0.74 3.67
N SER A 74 17.07 -0.33 3.90
CA SER A 74 16.02 -0.39 4.91
C SER A 74 16.51 0.03 6.30
N GLU A 75 15.86 1.06 6.84
CA GLU A 75 16.17 1.64 8.15
C GLU A 75 16.14 0.58 9.25
N THR A 76 17.14 0.60 10.12
CA THR A 76 17.05 -0.12 11.38
C THR A 76 16.08 0.63 12.28
N ALA A 77 14.99 -0.03 12.70
CA ALA A 77 14.03 0.58 13.63
C ALA A 77 14.76 1.13 14.88
N LYS A 78 14.34 2.31 15.37
CA LYS A 78 14.99 3.01 16.48
C LYS A 78 15.19 2.09 17.69
N GLY A 79 16.45 1.77 18.01
CA GLY A 79 16.81 0.90 19.13
C GLY A 79 16.97 -0.59 18.80
N HIS A 80 16.85 -0.98 17.52
CA HIS A 80 17.05 -2.35 17.06
C HIS A 80 18.31 -2.46 16.19
N SER A 81 18.91 -3.66 16.14
CA SER A 81 20.08 -3.97 15.31
C SER A 81 19.74 -4.79 14.06
N LYS A 82 18.49 -5.27 13.97
CA LYS A 82 18.01 -6.06 12.83
C LYS A 82 17.41 -5.12 11.79
N LYS A 83 17.95 -5.20 10.58
CA LYS A 83 17.36 -4.57 9.40
C LYS A 83 15.97 -5.12 9.15
N ASP A 84 15.09 -4.26 8.67
CA ASP A 84 13.78 -4.69 8.24
C ASP A 84 13.90 -5.55 6.98
N ILE A 85 13.12 -6.63 6.91
CA ILE A 85 13.18 -7.66 5.87
C ILE A 85 12.28 -7.34 4.68
N LYS A 86 11.89 -6.08 4.55
CA LYS A 86 11.01 -5.57 3.50
C LYS A 86 11.77 -4.67 2.53
N GLU A 87 11.34 -4.72 1.28
CA GLU A 87 11.55 -3.72 0.26
C GLU A 87 10.18 -3.08 -0.06
N TYR A 88 10.17 -1.83 -0.54
CA TYR A 88 8.93 -1.13 -0.84
C TYR A 88 9.14 -0.05 -1.89
N PHE A 89 8.03 0.49 -2.41
CA PHE A 89 8.04 1.56 -3.39
C PHE A 89 7.09 2.67 -2.95
N HIS A 90 7.57 3.91 -2.96
CA HIS A 90 6.72 5.07 -2.71
C HIS A 90 6.12 5.59 -4.01
N VAL A 91 4.80 5.50 -4.11
CA VAL A 91 4.02 6.00 -5.25
C VAL A 91 3.39 7.33 -4.86
N TYR A 92 3.68 8.36 -5.66
CA TYR A 92 3.03 9.66 -5.61
C TYR A 92 2.56 10.03 -7.02
N PRO A 93 1.41 10.70 -7.20
CA PRO A 93 0.97 11.14 -8.53
C PRO A 93 1.97 12.04 -9.28
N TRP A 94 2.85 12.72 -8.55
CA TRP A 94 3.93 13.56 -9.11
C TRP A 94 5.29 12.83 -9.20
N GLY A 95 5.39 11.63 -8.65
CA GLY A 95 6.65 10.88 -8.50
C GLY A 95 6.97 9.99 -9.70
N ARG A 96 8.13 9.34 -9.65
CA ARG A 96 8.54 8.35 -10.65
C ARG A 96 7.78 7.04 -10.44
N ILE A 97 7.14 6.56 -11.51
CA ILE A 97 6.44 5.27 -11.55
C ILE A 97 6.85 4.57 -12.84
N PRO A 98 7.17 3.25 -12.82
CA PRO A 98 7.40 2.48 -14.05
C PRO A 98 6.21 2.63 -15.00
N ALA A 99 6.48 2.87 -16.28
CA ALA A 99 5.43 3.22 -17.25
C ALA A 99 4.35 2.15 -17.33
N GLN A 100 4.75 0.87 -17.23
CA GLN A 100 3.87 -0.30 -17.26
C GLN A 100 2.97 -0.45 -16.02
N LEU A 101 3.30 0.20 -14.90
CA LEU A 101 2.53 0.14 -13.65
C LEU A 101 1.70 1.41 -13.39
N ASN A 102 1.92 2.47 -14.18
CA ASN A 102 1.46 3.82 -13.88
C ASN A 102 -0.07 3.96 -13.90
N ASP A 103 -0.71 3.57 -15.01
CA ASP A 103 -2.14 3.80 -15.20
C ASP A 103 -2.97 3.11 -14.12
N GLU A 104 -2.63 1.86 -13.80
CA GLU A 104 -3.37 1.06 -12.84
C GLU A 104 -3.21 1.57 -11.40
N ILE A 105 -1.98 1.88 -10.99
CA ILE A 105 -1.73 2.32 -9.61
C ILE A 105 -2.30 3.72 -9.35
N LEU A 106 -2.34 4.59 -10.37
CA LEU A 106 -2.97 5.90 -10.26
C LEU A 106 -4.49 5.85 -10.34
N GLU A 107 -5.07 4.85 -11.02
CA GLU A 107 -6.52 4.58 -10.93
C GLU A 107 -6.90 4.14 -9.51
N TYR A 108 -6.10 3.26 -8.88
CA TYR A 108 -6.34 2.82 -7.51
C TYR A 108 -6.13 3.93 -6.46
N TYR A 109 -5.27 4.91 -6.74
CA TYR A 109 -5.03 6.05 -5.85
C TYR A 109 -6.22 7.01 -5.76
N ARG A 110 -7.03 7.11 -6.82
CA ARG A 110 -8.12 8.08 -6.96
C ARG A 110 -9.38 7.67 -6.20
#